data_AF-A0A2D6P2P6-F1
#
_entry.id   AF-A0A2D6P2P6-F1
#
_cell.length_a   1.000
_cell.length_b   1.000
_cell.length_c   1.000
_cell.angle_alpha   90.00
_cell.angle_beta   90.00
_cell.angle_gamma   90.00
#
_symmetry.space_group_name_H-M   'P 1'
#
loop_
_entity.id
_entity.type
_entity.pdbx_description
1 polymer ?
#
loop_
_entity_poly.entity_id
_entity_poly.type
_entity_poly.pdbx_seq_one_letter_code
_entity_poly.pdbx_strand_id
1 'polypeptide(L)'
;MFLFKKRGKRGQFWYIDLMIALFVIVVISVLFVKSIGDIVNKEKVINDLLGEGIDISNSIMSGGYLPAIGNWCATDEGRIGFVDDAKIDTKLDGTGNFDEFKNIFDRNDCVLPNDDIVNGYDKSKILLGSNVEYVVYLQDKTGSIIGGKYYGFPLGPIDPLNIGTLLGKIDSSEAPEDKVNIFRYAFLDTDNVDGEGELVRIGITVWKPTT
;
A
#
# COMPACT_ATOMS: atom_id res chain seq x y z
N MET A 1 -22.66 -30.50 79.73
CA MET A 1 -21.56 -30.18 78.80
C MET A 1 -22.13 -30.19 77.38
N PHE A 2 -22.56 -29.02 76.88
CA PHE A 2 -23.16 -28.91 75.54
C PHE A 2 -22.09 -28.43 74.54
N LEU A 3 -21.75 -29.29 73.59
CA LEU A 3 -20.86 -28.99 72.47
C LEU A 3 -21.63 -28.20 71.41
N PHE A 4 -21.44 -26.88 71.37
CA PHE A 4 -21.90 -26.03 70.26
C PHE A 4 -21.04 -26.29 69.02
N LYS A 5 -21.57 -27.07 68.07
CA LYS A 5 -20.98 -27.28 66.74
C LYS A 5 -21.17 -26.01 65.91
N LYS A 6 -20.09 -25.24 65.72
CA LYS A 6 -20.02 -24.03 64.87
C LYS A 6 -20.37 -24.36 63.41
N ARG A 7 -21.66 -24.33 63.07
CA ARG A 7 -22.14 -24.29 61.67
C ARG A 7 -22.23 -22.82 61.25
N GLY A 8 -21.14 -22.30 60.68
CA GLY A 8 -21.15 -20.94 60.14
C GLY A 8 -19.84 -20.67 59.47
N LYS A 9 -19.81 -20.76 58.13
CA LYS A 9 -18.81 -20.20 57.18
C LYS A 9 -18.84 -20.83 55.78
N ARG A 10 -19.64 -21.88 55.52
CA ARG A 10 -19.71 -22.50 54.17
C ARG A 10 -20.34 -21.59 53.10
N GLY A 11 -21.28 -20.71 53.48
CA GLY A 11 -21.90 -19.77 52.55
C GLY A 11 -20.97 -18.66 52.06
N GLN A 12 -20.03 -18.20 52.89
CA GLN A 12 -19.11 -17.10 52.52
C GLN A 12 -18.12 -17.50 51.42
N PHE A 13 -17.73 -18.79 51.37
CA PHE A 13 -16.89 -19.30 50.28
C PHE A 13 -17.59 -19.24 48.91
N TRP A 14 -18.90 -19.51 48.87
CA TRP A 14 -19.70 -19.43 47.64
C TRP A 14 -19.81 -18.01 47.09
N TYR A 15 -19.91 -17.01 47.97
CA TYR A 15 -19.98 -15.61 47.54
C TYR A 15 -18.65 -15.11 46.94
N ILE A 16 -17.52 -15.53 47.50
CA ILE A 16 -16.20 -15.13 46.97
C ILE A 16 -15.98 -15.76 45.60
N ASP A 17 -16.32 -17.04 45.43
CA ASP A 17 -16.17 -17.75 44.16
C ASP A 17 -17.08 -17.14 43.08
N LEU A 18 -18.32 -16.78 43.43
CA LEU A 18 -19.23 -16.06 42.55
C LEU A 18 -18.68 -14.69 42.14
N MET A 19 -18.09 -13.94 43.08
CA MET A 19 -17.51 -12.62 42.80
C MET A 19 -16.29 -12.71 41.88
N ILE A 20 -15.43 -13.72 42.07
CA ILE A 20 -14.29 -13.98 41.20
C ILE A 20 -14.79 -14.37 39.79
N ALA A 21 -15.77 -15.28 39.70
CA ALA A 21 -16.35 -15.67 38.42
C ALA A 21 -16.97 -14.47 37.68
N LEU A 22 -17.71 -13.60 38.39
CA LEU A 22 -18.27 -12.38 37.82
C LEU A 22 -17.17 -11.44 37.31
N PHE A 23 -16.11 -11.26 38.09
CA PHE A 23 -14.98 -10.42 37.72
C PHE A 23 -14.28 -10.95 36.45
N VAL A 24 -14.04 -12.26 36.38
CA VAL A 24 -13.46 -12.91 35.20
C VAL A 24 -14.35 -12.71 33.97
N ILE A 25 -15.67 -12.86 34.11
CA ILE A 25 -16.62 -12.61 33.00
C ILE A 25 -16.54 -11.17 32.52
N VAL A 26 -16.52 -10.18 33.43
CA VAL A 26 -16.41 -8.77 33.07
C VAL A 26 -15.11 -8.49 32.32
N VAL A 27 -13.98 -9.02 32.79
CA VAL A 27 -12.68 -8.86 32.12
C VAL A 27 -12.70 -9.48 30.72
N ILE A 28 -13.22 -10.71 30.58
CA ILE A 28 -13.34 -11.38 29.28
C ILE A 28 -14.26 -10.57 28.34
N SER A 29 -15.38 -10.05 28.82
CA SER A 29 -16.29 -9.23 28.02
C SER A 29 -15.62 -7.96 27.51
N VAL A 30 -14.85 -7.26 28.35
CA VAL A 30 -14.11 -6.04 27.93
C VAL A 30 -13.05 -6.37 26.89
N LEU A 31 -12.28 -7.45 27.10
CA LEU A 31 -11.27 -7.90 26.13
C LEU A 31 -11.91 -8.29 24.79
N PHE A 32 -13.06 -8.97 24.83
CA PHE A 32 -13.79 -9.39 23.64
C PHE A 32 -14.34 -8.20 22.85
N VAL A 33 -14.98 -7.22 23.52
CA VAL A 33 -15.47 -6.00 22.86
C VAL A 33 -14.32 -5.24 22.21
N LYS A 34 -13.19 -5.09 22.92
CA LYS A 34 -11.99 -4.46 22.35
C LYS A 34 -11.50 -5.22 21.12
N SER A 35 -11.37 -6.55 21.21
CA SER A 35 -10.91 -7.39 20.11
C SER A 35 -11.81 -7.30 18.87
N ILE A 36 -13.14 -7.29 19.05
CA ILE A 36 -14.07 -7.11 17.92
C ILE A 36 -13.94 -5.72 17.32
N GLY A 37 -13.86 -4.68 18.17
CA GLY A 37 -13.67 -3.30 17.71
C GLY A 37 -12.40 -3.15 16.87
N ASP A 38 -11.30 -3.74 17.33
CA ASP A 38 -10.02 -3.73 16.62
C ASP A 38 -10.11 -4.46 15.27
N ILE A 39 -10.79 -5.62 15.21
CA ILE A 39 -11.01 -6.37 13.95
C ILE A 39 -11.82 -5.54 12.94
N VAL A 40 -12.93 -4.94 13.37
CA VAL A 40 -13.79 -4.14 12.48
C VAL A 40 -13.05 -2.91 11.95
N ASN A 41 -12.26 -2.25 12.81
CA ASN A 41 -11.44 -1.12 12.39
C ASN A 41 -10.39 -1.54 11.36
N LYS A 42 -9.69 -2.68 11.58
CA LYS A 42 -8.73 -3.21 10.62
C LYS A 42 -9.37 -3.58 9.29
N GLU A 43 -10.55 -4.22 9.32
CA GLU A 43 -11.30 -4.54 8.10
C GLU A 43 -11.65 -3.28 7.29
N LYS A 44 -12.10 -2.21 7.96
CA LYS A 44 -12.37 -0.92 7.30
C LYS A 44 -11.10 -0.36 6.66
N VAL A 45 -9.98 -0.33 7.38
CA VAL A 45 -8.71 0.18 6.85
C VAL A 45 -8.24 -0.63 5.64
N ILE A 46 -8.34 -1.95 5.69
CA ILE A 46 -7.99 -2.84 4.58
C ILE A 46 -8.90 -2.59 3.37
N ASN A 47 -10.20 -2.42 3.58
CA ASN A 47 -11.15 -2.13 2.50
C ASN A 47 -10.89 -0.76 1.85
N ASP A 48 -10.59 0.27 2.64
CA ASP A 48 -10.19 1.58 2.13
C ASP A 48 -8.91 1.47 1.29
N LEU A 49 -7.88 0.75 1.80
CA LEU A 49 -6.63 0.51 1.08
C LEU A 49 -6.82 -0.30 -0.20
N LEU A 50 -7.69 -1.31 -0.18
CA LEU A 50 -8.05 -2.08 -1.37
C LEU A 50 -8.72 -1.19 -2.42
N GLY A 51 -9.62 -0.31 -2.00
CA GLY A 51 -10.27 0.67 -2.89
C GLY A 51 -9.25 1.57 -3.58
N GLU A 52 -8.44 2.29 -2.80
CA GLU A 52 -7.42 3.20 -3.34
C GLU A 52 -6.36 2.45 -4.18
N GLY A 53 -5.93 1.27 -3.74
CA GLY A 53 -5.00 0.45 -4.50
C GLY A 53 -5.57 -0.01 -5.84
N ILE A 54 -6.86 -0.36 -5.89
CA ILE A 54 -7.54 -0.70 -7.15
C ILE A 54 -7.59 0.53 -8.06
N ASP A 55 -7.87 1.71 -7.53
CA ASP A 55 -7.93 2.95 -8.31
C ASP A 55 -6.56 3.32 -8.89
N ILE A 56 -5.50 3.27 -8.08
CA ILE A 56 -4.10 3.43 -8.54
C ILE A 56 -3.80 2.40 -9.63
N SER A 57 -4.16 1.14 -9.39
CA SER A 57 -3.95 0.06 -10.35
C SER A 57 -4.68 0.30 -11.66
N ASN A 58 -5.93 0.74 -11.62
CA ASN A 58 -6.71 1.03 -12.81
C ASN A 58 -6.17 2.26 -13.55
N SER A 59 -5.60 3.24 -12.84
CA SER A 59 -4.92 4.36 -13.47
C SER A 59 -3.66 3.90 -14.22
N ILE A 60 -2.78 3.15 -13.54
CA ILE A 60 -1.56 2.60 -14.14
C ILE A 60 -1.87 1.73 -15.35
N MET A 61 -2.91 0.88 -15.24
CA MET A 61 -3.36 -0.04 -16.29
C MET A 61 -4.15 0.64 -17.43
N SER A 62 -4.13 1.96 -17.51
CA SER A 62 -4.79 2.73 -18.57
C SER A 62 -3.79 3.46 -19.44
N GLY A 63 -4.19 3.83 -20.65
CA GLY A 63 -3.44 4.75 -21.49
C GLY A 63 -3.42 6.12 -20.80
N GLY A 64 -2.25 6.52 -20.31
CA GLY A 64 -2.07 7.85 -19.74
C GLY A 64 -2.15 8.91 -20.82
N TYR A 65 -2.45 10.14 -20.39
CA TYR A 65 -2.31 11.29 -21.26
C TYR A 65 -1.43 12.32 -20.58
N LEU A 66 -0.47 12.80 -21.36
CA LEU A 66 0.39 13.90 -20.97
C LEU A 66 -0.36 15.22 -21.17
N PRO A 67 -0.08 16.23 -20.33
CA PRO A 67 -0.55 17.58 -20.58
C PRO A 67 0.04 18.14 -21.88
N ALA A 68 -0.55 19.22 -22.39
CA ALA A 68 -0.09 19.88 -23.62
C ALA A 68 1.38 20.34 -23.57
N ILE A 69 1.92 20.52 -22.36
CA ILE A 69 3.32 20.91 -22.11
C ILE A 69 4.28 19.70 -22.14
N GLY A 70 3.75 18.47 -22.27
CA GLY A 70 4.52 17.24 -22.54
C GLY A 70 5.18 16.60 -21.32
N ASN A 71 4.84 17.03 -20.10
CA ASN A 71 5.47 16.55 -18.85
C ASN A 71 4.48 16.68 -17.68
N TRP A 72 4.32 15.60 -16.92
CA TRP A 72 3.41 15.52 -15.76
C TRP A 72 3.83 16.38 -14.56
N CYS A 73 5.11 16.76 -14.46
CA CYS A 73 5.60 17.68 -13.44
C CYS A 73 5.36 19.16 -13.77
N ALA A 74 4.92 19.50 -14.98
CA ALA A 74 4.70 20.89 -15.39
C ALA A 74 3.26 21.39 -15.18
N THR A 75 2.29 20.48 -15.02
CA THR A 75 0.86 20.83 -14.85
C THR A 75 0.18 19.84 -13.89
N ASP A 76 -1.00 20.18 -13.40
CA ASP A 76 -1.92 19.24 -12.74
C ASP A 76 -2.80 18.47 -13.73
N GLU A 77 -2.94 18.99 -14.95
CA GLU A 77 -3.60 18.27 -16.05
C GLU A 77 -2.81 17.00 -16.42
N GLY A 78 -3.53 15.90 -16.60
CA GLY A 78 -2.93 14.62 -16.95
C GLY A 78 -3.53 13.48 -16.16
N ARG A 79 -3.24 12.26 -16.60
CA ARG A 79 -3.50 11.05 -15.83
C ARG A 79 -2.31 10.13 -15.99
N ILE A 80 -1.76 9.68 -14.85
CA ILE A 80 -0.73 8.64 -14.86
C ILE A 80 -1.39 7.34 -15.30
N GLY A 81 -0.91 6.85 -16.42
CA GLY A 81 -1.26 5.56 -16.99
C GLY A 81 -0.20 5.23 -18.03
N PHE A 82 0.25 3.99 -18.06
CA PHE A 82 1.32 3.62 -18.97
C PHE A 82 1.11 2.23 -19.56
N VAL A 83 -0.11 1.71 -19.52
CA VAL A 83 -0.48 0.47 -20.19
C VAL A 83 -1.55 0.76 -21.21
N ASP A 84 -1.25 0.51 -22.48
CA ASP A 84 -2.17 0.64 -23.59
C ASP A 84 -2.27 -0.69 -24.34
N ASP A 85 -3.49 -1.14 -24.63
CA ASP A 85 -3.76 -2.46 -25.22
C ASP A 85 -3.00 -3.63 -24.55
N ALA A 86 -2.97 -3.63 -23.22
CA ALA A 86 -2.23 -4.57 -22.37
C ALA A 86 -0.70 -4.58 -22.55
N LYS A 87 -0.14 -3.61 -23.29
CA LYS A 87 1.29 -3.38 -23.43
C LYS A 87 1.72 -2.18 -22.61
N ILE A 88 2.88 -2.25 -21.96
CA ILE A 88 3.48 -1.10 -21.29
C ILE A 88 3.96 -0.15 -22.39
N ASP A 89 3.50 1.11 -22.34
CA ASP A 89 3.87 2.18 -23.28
C ASP A 89 5.29 2.67 -23.00
N THR A 90 6.25 1.89 -23.51
CA THR A 90 7.67 2.23 -23.61
C THR A 90 7.99 2.63 -25.04
N LYS A 91 8.22 3.91 -25.28
CA LYS A 91 8.66 4.40 -26.59
C LYS A 91 10.17 4.46 -26.61
N LEU A 92 10.77 4.03 -27.73
CA LEU A 92 12.23 4.02 -27.92
C LEU A 92 12.88 5.42 -27.80
N ASP A 93 12.11 6.48 -28.05
CA ASP A 93 12.56 7.87 -27.95
C ASP A 93 12.51 8.44 -26.52
N GLY A 94 12.11 7.63 -25.53
CA GLY A 94 11.96 8.05 -24.14
C GLY A 94 10.75 8.95 -23.90
N THR A 95 9.82 9.04 -24.84
CA THR A 95 8.56 9.81 -24.71
C THR A 95 7.36 8.92 -24.34
N GLY A 96 7.62 7.65 -24.00
CA GLY A 96 6.58 6.73 -23.55
C GLY A 96 6.03 7.19 -22.21
N ASN A 97 4.75 6.94 -21.98
CA ASN A 97 4.14 7.27 -20.69
C ASN A 97 4.84 6.55 -19.52
N PHE A 98 5.40 5.35 -19.74
CA PHE A 98 6.19 4.69 -18.70
C PHE A 98 7.51 5.40 -18.43
N ASP A 99 8.16 5.93 -19.47
CA ASP A 99 9.40 6.71 -19.31
C ASP A 99 9.16 7.99 -18.54
N GLU A 100 8.09 8.71 -18.85
CA GLU A 100 7.72 9.90 -18.10
C GLU A 100 7.30 9.59 -16.67
N PHE A 101 6.62 8.47 -16.43
CA PHE A 101 6.30 8.01 -15.08
C PHE A 101 7.58 7.83 -14.25
N LYS A 102 8.61 7.21 -14.81
CA LYS A 102 9.92 7.05 -14.14
C LYS A 102 10.54 8.42 -13.85
N ASN A 103 10.52 9.31 -14.84
CA ASN A 103 11.13 10.64 -14.76
C ASN A 103 10.50 11.53 -13.69
N ILE A 104 9.21 11.35 -13.35
CA ILE A 104 8.59 12.09 -12.24
C ILE A 104 9.41 11.91 -10.96
N PHE A 105 9.78 10.68 -10.62
CA PHE A 105 10.43 10.37 -9.34
C PHE A 105 11.88 10.83 -9.24
N ASP A 106 12.52 11.09 -10.38
CA ASP A 106 13.87 11.65 -10.44
C ASP A 106 13.88 13.18 -10.31
N ARG A 107 12.70 13.83 -10.31
CA ARG A 107 12.54 15.28 -10.21
C ARG A 107 12.18 15.72 -8.78
N ASN A 108 12.83 16.79 -8.33
CA ASN A 108 12.57 17.44 -7.04
C ASN A 108 11.89 18.80 -7.18
N ASP A 109 11.56 19.19 -8.41
CA ASP A 109 11.16 20.53 -8.81
C ASP A 109 9.82 20.54 -9.58
N CYS A 110 8.92 19.62 -9.25
CA CYS A 110 7.62 19.54 -9.92
C CYS A 110 6.74 20.70 -9.43
N VAL A 111 6.15 21.44 -10.38
CA VAL A 111 5.40 22.66 -10.09
C VAL A 111 3.91 22.34 -9.97
N LEU A 112 3.28 22.86 -8.92
CA LEU A 112 1.84 22.83 -8.72
C LEU A 112 1.16 24.06 -9.37
N PRO A 113 -0.17 24.02 -9.59
CA PRO A 113 -0.91 25.14 -10.20
C PRO A 113 -0.84 26.46 -9.43
N ASN A 114 -0.45 26.41 -8.15
CA ASN A 114 -0.28 27.56 -7.27
C ASN A 114 1.19 28.01 -7.17
N ASP A 115 2.05 27.58 -8.10
CA ASP A 115 3.50 27.82 -8.13
C ASP A 115 4.30 27.20 -6.97
N ASP A 116 3.69 26.30 -6.18
CA ASP A 116 4.42 25.55 -5.16
C ASP A 116 5.30 24.47 -5.81
N ILE A 117 6.50 24.29 -5.26
CA ILE A 117 7.43 23.24 -5.68
C ILE A 117 7.23 22.03 -4.77
N VAL A 118 6.88 20.89 -5.38
CA VAL A 118 6.77 19.60 -4.71
C VAL A 118 7.76 18.61 -5.29
N ASN A 119 8.11 17.59 -4.51
CA ASN A 119 8.85 16.46 -5.05
C ASN A 119 7.96 15.66 -6.04
N GLY A 120 8.60 14.88 -6.91
CA GLY A 120 7.88 14.06 -7.88
C GLY A 120 6.96 13.02 -7.25
N TYR A 121 7.29 12.52 -6.06
CA TYR A 121 6.45 11.56 -5.37
C TYR A 121 5.09 12.16 -4.97
N ASP A 122 5.07 13.31 -4.31
CA ASP A 122 3.84 14.02 -3.94
C ASP A 122 3.05 14.42 -5.19
N LYS A 123 3.75 14.84 -6.26
CA LYS A 123 3.12 15.10 -7.57
C LYS A 123 2.41 13.87 -8.12
N SER A 124 3.05 12.72 -8.05
CA SER A 124 2.49 11.46 -8.54
C SER A 124 1.25 11.03 -7.74
N LYS A 125 1.21 11.28 -6.42
CA LYS A 125 0.02 11.04 -5.59
C LYS A 125 -1.16 11.91 -6.02
N ILE A 126 -0.89 13.17 -6.34
CA ILE A 126 -1.90 14.11 -6.87
C ILE A 126 -2.46 13.61 -8.21
N LEU A 127 -1.59 13.21 -9.14
CA LEU A 127 -1.99 12.74 -10.47
C LEU A 127 -2.70 11.38 -10.44
N LEU A 128 -2.42 10.54 -9.44
CA LEU A 128 -3.15 9.29 -9.19
C LEU A 128 -4.43 9.52 -8.38
N GLY A 129 -4.64 10.73 -7.83
CA GLY A 129 -5.79 11.05 -6.99
C GLY A 129 -5.86 10.27 -5.68
N SER A 130 -4.70 9.88 -5.12
CA SER A 130 -4.63 9.01 -3.95
C SER A 130 -3.96 9.69 -2.75
N ASN A 131 -4.45 9.36 -1.55
CA ASN A 131 -3.89 9.85 -0.30
C ASN A 131 -3.00 8.82 0.39
N VAL A 132 -3.09 7.54 -0.01
CA VAL A 132 -2.25 6.47 0.54
C VAL A 132 -0.83 6.53 0.00
N GLU A 133 0.08 5.96 0.77
CA GLU A 133 1.42 5.69 0.27
C GLU A 133 1.37 4.48 -0.65
N TYR A 134 2.19 4.47 -1.69
CA TYR A 134 2.16 3.38 -2.67
C TYR A 134 3.57 3.00 -3.10
N VAL A 135 3.75 1.94 -3.88
CA VAL A 135 4.97 1.66 -4.62
C VAL A 135 4.62 0.76 -5.80
N VAL A 136 5.20 1.04 -6.96
CA VAL A 136 5.00 0.30 -8.20
C VAL A 136 6.30 -0.35 -8.63
N TYR A 137 6.27 -1.62 -8.99
CA TYR A 137 7.43 -2.34 -9.49
C TYR A 137 7.02 -3.34 -10.58
N LEU A 138 7.96 -3.66 -11.46
CA LEU A 138 7.77 -4.67 -12.51
C LEU A 138 8.51 -5.94 -12.11
N GLN A 139 7.84 -7.08 -12.21
CA GLN A 139 8.43 -8.40 -12.02
C GLN A 139 8.46 -9.18 -13.33
N ASP A 140 9.58 -9.86 -13.57
CA ASP A 140 9.70 -10.83 -14.65
C ASP A 140 8.95 -12.14 -14.31
N LYS A 141 9.01 -13.11 -15.23
CA LYS A 141 8.40 -14.44 -15.05
C LYS A 141 9.00 -15.25 -13.90
N THR A 142 10.21 -14.91 -13.46
CA THR A 142 10.88 -15.55 -12.31
C THR A 142 10.45 -14.94 -10.98
N GLY A 143 9.70 -13.83 -11.01
CA GLY A 143 9.32 -13.05 -9.83
C GLY A 143 10.39 -12.05 -9.41
N SER A 144 11.48 -11.93 -10.18
CA SER A 144 12.54 -10.96 -9.92
C SER A 144 12.11 -9.58 -10.40
N ILE A 145 12.45 -8.54 -9.64
CA ILE A 145 12.12 -7.16 -10.01
C ILE A 145 13.03 -6.70 -11.14
N ILE A 146 12.44 -6.27 -12.24
CA ILE A 146 13.14 -5.86 -13.44
C ILE A 146 14.02 -4.64 -13.13
N GLY A 147 15.32 -4.78 -13.37
CA GLY A 147 16.32 -3.74 -13.10
C GLY A 147 16.50 -3.39 -11.62
N GLY A 148 15.88 -4.13 -10.69
CA GLY A 148 15.88 -3.77 -9.28
C GLY A 148 15.31 -2.36 -9.03
N LYS A 149 14.36 -1.93 -9.85
CA LYS A 149 13.75 -0.60 -9.75
C LYS A 149 12.30 -0.70 -9.30
N TYR A 150 11.91 0.27 -8.49
CA TYR A 150 10.53 0.51 -8.09
C TYR A 150 10.30 2.01 -8.05
N TYR A 151 9.04 2.42 -8.05
CA TYR A 151 8.62 3.79 -8.25
C TYR A 151 7.57 4.16 -7.20
N GLY A 152 7.62 5.39 -6.71
CA GLY A 152 6.64 5.87 -5.75
C GLY A 152 7.00 5.69 -4.28
N PHE A 153 8.21 5.97 -3.79
CA PHE A 153 8.50 5.86 -2.36
C PHE A 153 8.89 7.21 -1.75
N PRO A 154 8.36 7.61 -0.57
CA PRO A 154 8.58 8.94 0.00
C PRO A 154 10.03 9.23 0.41
N LEU A 155 10.89 8.21 0.55
CA LEU A 155 12.31 8.39 0.90
C LEU A 155 13.26 8.42 -0.30
N GLY A 156 12.75 8.62 -1.52
CA GLY A 156 13.55 8.68 -2.75
C GLY A 156 14.00 7.30 -3.25
N PRO A 157 14.86 7.24 -4.28
CA PRO A 157 15.37 5.98 -4.83
C PRO A 157 16.21 5.28 -3.77
N ILE A 158 15.70 4.19 -3.19
CA ILE A 158 16.48 3.34 -2.29
C ILE A 158 17.30 2.42 -3.17
N ASP A 159 18.54 2.24 -2.75
CA ASP A 159 19.54 1.37 -3.35
C ASP A 159 18.91 0.05 -3.87
N PRO A 160 19.06 -0.30 -5.18
CA PRO A 160 18.51 -1.51 -5.79
C PRO A 160 18.84 -2.80 -5.02
N LEU A 161 19.95 -2.80 -4.26
CA LEU A 161 20.37 -3.93 -3.44
C LEU A 161 19.48 -4.20 -2.19
N ASN A 162 18.56 -3.30 -1.86
CA ASN A 162 17.76 -3.35 -0.64
C ASN A 162 16.27 -3.61 -0.88
N ILE A 163 15.84 -4.09 -2.06
CA ILE A 163 14.41 -4.42 -2.26
C ILE A 163 14.00 -5.67 -1.45
N GLY A 164 14.89 -6.66 -1.29
CA GLY A 164 14.65 -7.74 -0.33
C GLY A 164 14.49 -7.23 1.11
N THR A 165 15.06 -6.07 1.41
CA THR A 165 14.98 -5.35 2.68
C THR A 165 13.83 -4.36 2.72
N LEU A 166 13.27 -3.92 1.58
CA LEU A 166 12.08 -3.07 1.50
C LEU A 166 10.82 -3.91 1.49
N LEU A 167 10.73 -4.91 0.61
CA LEU A 167 9.72 -5.97 0.69
C LEU A 167 9.86 -6.75 1.99
N GLY A 168 11.10 -7.01 2.44
CA GLY A 168 11.38 -7.58 3.75
C GLY A 168 11.08 -6.64 4.91
N LYS A 169 11.20 -5.30 4.77
CA LYS A 169 10.75 -4.33 5.79
C LYS A 169 9.22 -4.23 5.81
N ILE A 170 8.62 -4.18 4.63
CA ILE A 170 7.19 -4.29 4.36
C ILE A 170 6.65 -5.66 4.85
N ASP A 171 7.44 -6.73 4.91
CA ASP A 171 7.11 -8.05 5.50
C ASP A 171 7.67 -8.26 6.92
N SER A 172 8.42 -7.29 7.47
CA SER A 172 8.98 -7.34 8.84
C SER A 172 8.04 -6.71 9.84
N SER A 173 8.32 -6.85 11.14
CA SER A 173 7.62 -6.16 12.22
C SER A 173 7.69 -4.62 12.18
N GLU A 174 8.44 -4.03 11.25
CA GLU A 174 8.49 -2.58 10.97
C GLU A 174 7.61 -2.17 9.78
N ALA A 175 6.92 -3.12 9.15
CA ALA A 175 5.95 -2.84 8.12
C ALA A 175 4.79 -2.00 8.67
N PRO A 176 4.16 -1.14 7.85
CA PRO A 176 2.83 -0.67 8.17
C PRO A 176 1.96 -1.91 8.39
N GLU A 177 1.33 -2.05 9.57
CA GLU A 177 0.48 -3.20 9.90
C GLU A 177 -0.64 -3.40 8.86
N ASP A 178 -1.00 -2.32 8.16
CA ASP A 178 -2.04 -2.27 7.14
C ASP A 178 -1.43 -1.94 5.77
N LYS A 179 -1.19 -2.99 4.98
CA LYS A 179 -0.74 -2.91 3.58
C LYS A 179 -1.57 -3.81 2.67
N VAL A 180 -1.67 -3.43 1.41
CA VAL A 180 -2.36 -4.20 0.37
C VAL A 180 -1.46 -4.31 -0.84
N ASN A 181 -1.34 -5.54 -1.37
CA ASN A 181 -0.60 -5.82 -2.60
C ASN A 181 -1.57 -6.17 -3.72
N ILE A 182 -1.44 -5.48 -4.85
CA ILE A 182 -2.24 -5.68 -6.05
C ILE A 182 -1.29 -6.03 -7.18
N PHE A 183 -1.63 -7.10 -7.89
CA PHE A 183 -0.87 -7.56 -9.04
C PHE A 183 -1.72 -7.43 -10.30
N ARG A 184 -1.08 -6.96 -11.37
CA ARG A 184 -1.61 -6.92 -12.73
C ARG A 184 -0.59 -7.53 -13.67
N TYR A 185 -1.01 -7.82 -14.89
CA TYR A 185 -0.16 -8.37 -15.93
C TYR A 185 -0.24 -7.50 -17.16
N ALA A 186 0.90 -7.25 -17.78
CA ALA A 186 1.04 -6.50 -19.01
C ALA A 186 2.20 -7.09 -19.83
N PHE A 187 2.28 -6.74 -21.10
CA PHE A 187 3.41 -7.08 -21.96
C PHE A 187 4.40 -5.91 -21.97
N LEU A 188 5.67 -6.18 -21.68
CA LEU A 188 6.75 -5.21 -21.80
C LEU A 188 7.51 -5.48 -23.09
N ASP A 189 7.45 -4.54 -24.03
CA ASP A 189 8.18 -4.62 -25.30
C ASP A 189 9.47 -3.80 -25.18
N THR A 190 10.57 -4.47 -24.82
CA THR A 190 11.85 -3.80 -24.57
C THR A 190 12.63 -3.47 -25.83
N ASP A 191 12.38 -4.17 -26.94
CA ASP A 191 13.15 -4.00 -28.18
C ASP A 191 12.34 -3.34 -29.30
N ASN A 192 11.00 -3.35 -29.24
CA ASN A 192 10.10 -2.78 -30.25
C ASN A 192 10.42 -3.25 -31.68
N VAL A 193 11.12 -4.38 -31.84
CA VAL A 193 11.59 -4.87 -33.17
C VAL A 193 10.60 -5.86 -33.76
N ASP A 194 10.03 -6.74 -32.93
CA ASP A 194 9.14 -7.82 -33.37
C ASP A 194 7.67 -7.64 -32.89
N GLY A 195 7.44 -6.71 -31.96
CA GLY A 195 6.13 -6.48 -31.35
C GLY A 195 5.72 -7.57 -30.35
N GLU A 196 6.62 -8.51 -30.04
CA GLU A 196 6.45 -9.59 -29.07
C GLU A 196 6.93 -9.12 -27.69
N GLY A 197 6.05 -8.43 -26.96
CA GLY A 197 6.35 -8.05 -25.58
C GLY A 197 6.48 -9.26 -24.65
N GLU A 198 7.37 -9.18 -23.67
CA GLU A 198 7.46 -10.17 -22.61
C GLU A 198 6.33 -9.97 -21.58
N LEU A 199 5.63 -11.04 -21.19
CA LEU A 199 4.66 -10.96 -20.09
C LEU A 199 5.38 -10.64 -18.77
N VAL A 200 5.04 -9.48 -18.21
CA VAL A 200 5.52 -9.00 -16.90
C VAL A 200 4.36 -8.87 -15.93
N ARG A 201 4.68 -8.92 -14.64
CA ARG A 201 3.74 -8.64 -13.55
C ARG A 201 4.01 -7.24 -12.99
N ILE A 202 3.00 -6.39 -12.99
CA ILE A 202 3.03 -5.08 -12.34
C ILE A 202 2.57 -5.28 -10.90
N GLY A 203 3.46 -5.07 -9.94
CA GLY A 203 3.16 -5.09 -8.52
C GLY A 203 2.92 -3.68 -8.01
N ILE A 204 1.83 -3.50 -7.28
CA ILE A 204 1.43 -2.24 -6.65
C ILE A 204 1.19 -2.55 -5.19
N THR A 205 1.96 -1.94 -4.30
CA THR A 205 1.79 -2.07 -2.86
C THR A 205 1.33 -0.74 -2.31
N VAL A 206 0.25 -0.71 -1.53
CA VAL A 206 -0.27 0.49 -0.88
C VAL A 206 -0.34 0.33 0.62
N TRP A 207 -0.13 1.42 1.36
CA TRP A 207 -0.22 1.45 2.82
C TRP A 207 -0.64 2.82 3.35
N LYS A 208 -1.17 2.85 4.58
CA LYS A 208 -1.39 4.13 5.28
C LYS A 208 -0.10 4.59 5.93
N PRO A 209 0.24 5.89 5.87
CA PRO A 209 1.39 6.42 6.60
C PRO A 209 1.16 6.24 8.10
N THR A 210 2.19 5.79 8.82
CA THR A 210 2.19 5.75 10.28
C THR A 210 2.26 7.19 10.81
N THR A 211 1.14 7.66 11.37
CA THR A 211 1.06 8.95 12.09
C THR A 211 1.73 8.87 13.44
#